data_AF-A0A150VML1-F1
#
_entry.id   AF-A0A150VML1-F1
#
_cell.length_a   1.000
_cell.length_b   1.000
_cell.length_c   1.000
_cell.angle_alpha   90.00
_cell.angle_beta   90.00
_cell.angle_gamma   90.00
#
_symmetry.space_group_name_H-M   'P 1'
#
loop_
_entity.id
_entity.type
_entity.pdbx_description
1 polymer ?
#
loop_
_entity_poly.entity_id
_entity_poly.type
_entity_poly.pdbx_seq_one_letter_code
_entity_poly.pdbx_strand_id
1 'polypeptide(L)'
;MAHAKTSYVCLPCRASYKQPYHGDHDRLCPRCAEPLIHVGSAFAPPRRRDTAAWRTLSVLLNAGVRFHKSCCGGPGYRPRTLGEVRERMAYARRTGEPFARALVRQELP
;
A
#
# COMPACT_ATOMS: atom_id res chain seq x y z
N MET A 1 -4.43 21.83 -16.34
CA MET A 1 -3.59 20.68 -15.94
C MET A 1 -4.50 19.52 -15.51
N ALA A 2 -4.33 18.32 -16.05
CA ALA A 2 -5.06 17.16 -15.54
C ALA A 2 -4.61 16.88 -14.10
N HIS A 3 -5.49 17.07 -13.12
CA HIS A 3 -5.16 16.76 -11.73
C HIS A 3 -4.72 15.30 -11.64
N ALA A 4 -3.50 15.07 -11.15
CA ALA A 4 -2.97 13.73 -10.98
C ALA A 4 -3.93 12.94 -10.08
N LYS A 5 -4.57 11.91 -10.65
CA LYS A 5 -5.43 11.02 -9.87
C LYS A 5 -4.54 10.15 -8.99
N THR A 6 -4.87 10.09 -7.71
CA THR A 6 -4.27 9.15 -6.77
C THR A 6 -5.30 8.11 -6.35
N SER A 7 -4.84 7.04 -5.71
CA SER A 7 -5.70 6.01 -5.17
C SER A 7 -5.81 6.16 -3.66
N TYR A 8 -7.03 5.92 -3.17
CA TYR A 8 -7.39 5.86 -1.77
C TYR A 8 -8.01 4.50 -1.45
N VAL A 9 -7.67 3.91 -0.31
CA VAL A 9 -8.08 2.55 0.04
C VAL A 9 -8.86 2.52 1.34
N CYS A 10 -9.97 1.79 1.33
CA CYS A 10 -10.69 1.36 2.52
C CYS A 10 -10.36 -0.11 2.80
N LEU A 11 -9.62 -0.38 3.88
CA LEU A 11 -9.25 -1.75 4.26
C LEU A 11 -10.47 -2.59 4.71
N PRO A 12 -11.40 -2.09 5.54
CA PRO A 12 -12.60 -2.86 5.93
C PRO A 12 -13.45 -3.26 4.73
N CYS A 13 -13.68 -2.32 3.80
CA CYS A 13 -14.52 -2.59 2.63
C CYS A 13 -13.79 -3.31 1.49
N ARG A 14 -12.46 -3.44 1.58
CA ARG A 14 -11.58 -3.97 0.52
C ARG A 14 -11.85 -3.28 -0.81
N ALA A 15 -11.85 -1.95 -0.77
CA ALA A 15 -12.21 -1.10 -1.89
C ALA A 15 -11.14 -0.04 -2.13
N SER A 16 -10.98 0.32 -3.40
CA SER A 16 -10.09 1.38 -3.86
C SER A 16 -10.87 2.41 -4.64
N TYR A 17 -10.59 3.68 -4.39
CA TYR A 17 -11.23 4.82 -5.01
C TYR A 17 -10.17 5.68 -5.68
N LYS A 18 -10.27 5.87 -7.00
CA LYS A 18 -9.41 6.81 -7.73
C LYS A 18 -10.03 8.20 -7.65
N GLN A 19 -9.31 9.13 -7.05
CA GLN A 19 -9.79 10.49 -6.81
C GLN A 19 -8.67 11.50 -7.11
N PRO A 20 -9.00 12.76 -7.45
CA PRO A 20 -7.97 13.80 -7.58
C PRO A 20 -7.33 14.09 -6.23
N TYR A 21 -6.02 14.29 -6.23
CA TYR A 21 -5.29 14.72 -5.05
C TYR A 21 -5.53 16.24 -4.84
N HIS A 22 -6.25 16.58 -3.77
CA HIS A 22 -6.57 17.97 -3.39
C HIS A 22 -5.86 18.40 -2.09
N GLY A 23 -4.84 17.66 -1.65
CA GLY A 23 -4.19 17.86 -0.35
C GLY A 23 -4.53 16.75 0.65
N ASP A 24 -4.02 16.91 1.87
CA ASP A 24 -4.03 15.91 2.94
C ASP A 24 -5.28 16.03 3.83
N HIS A 25 -6.45 16.07 3.18
CA HIS A 25 -7.73 16.08 3.88
C HIS A 25 -8.17 14.66 4.20
N ASP A 26 -8.73 14.46 5.39
CA ASP A 26 -9.37 13.21 5.77
C ASP A 26 -10.55 12.93 4.84
N ARG A 27 -10.47 11.79 4.15
CA ARG A 27 -11.52 11.32 3.26
C ARG A 27 -12.18 10.11 3.87
N LEU A 28 -13.50 10.08 3.85
CA LEU A 28 -14.26 8.95 4.39
C LEU A 28 -14.70 7.99 3.28
N CYS A 29 -14.76 6.71 3.63
CA CYS A 29 -15.27 5.68 2.75
C CYS A 29 -16.78 5.90 2.53
N PRO A 30 -17.27 6.01 1.29
CA PRO A 30 -18.70 6.22 1.02
C PRO A 30 -19.58 5.04 1.43
N ARG A 31 -18.99 3.91 1.83
CA ARG A 31 -19.72 2.70 2.23
C ARG A 31 -19.80 2.52 3.74
N CYS A 32 -18.74 2.84 4.47
CA CYS A 32 -18.65 2.55 5.91
C CYS A 32 -18.20 3.75 6.74
N ALA A 33 -18.06 4.93 6.14
CA ALA A 33 -17.63 6.17 6.78
C ALA A 33 -16.24 6.14 7.46
N GLU A 34 -15.48 5.05 7.34
CA GLU A 34 -14.11 4.96 7.86
C GLU A 34 -13.11 5.79 7.05
N PRO A 35 -12.03 6.32 7.66
CA PRO A 35 -10.97 7.02 6.95
C PRO A 35 -10.36 6.19 5.82
N LEU A 36 -10.17 6.83 4.67
CA LEU A 36 -9.50 6.28 3.51
C LEU A 36 -8.00 6.55 3.60
N ILE A 37 -7.21 5.51 3.38
CA ILE A 37 -5.76 5.63 3.36
C ILE A 37 -5.32 6.09 1.97
N HIS A 38 -4.61 7.22 1.89
CA HIS A 38 -3.93 7.62 0.66
C HIS A 38 -2.80 6.63 0.35
N VAL A 39 -2.88 5.93 -0.79
CA VAL A 39 -1.91 4.87 -1.15
C VAL A 39 -0.98 5.25 -2.31
N GLY A 40 -1.33 6.25 -3.10
CA GLY A 40 -0.50 6.77 -4.19
C GLY A 40 -1.03 6.46 -5.60
N SER A 41 -0.40 7.08 -6.59
CA SER A 41 -0.84 7.10 -8.00
C SER A 41 -0.45 5.84 -8.78
N ALA A 42 0.52 5.06 -8.30
CA ALA A 42 0.97 3.83 -8.94
C ALA A 42 0.28 2.57 -8.39
N PHE A 43 -0.70 2.74 -7.50
CA PHE A 43 -1.39 1.62 -6.85
C PHE A 43 -2.30 0.86 -7.82
N ALA A 44 -2.17 -0.47 -7.80
CA ALA A 44 -3.07 -1.39 -8.48
C ALA A 44 -3.87 -2.18 -7.42
N PRO A 45 -5.20 -2.00 -7.34
CA PRO A 45 -5.99 -2.66 -6.32
C PRO A 45 -6.08 -4.18 -6.54
N PRO A 46 -5.93 -4.99 -5.48
CA PRO A 46 -6.24 -6.41 -5.55
C PRO A 46 -7.72 -6.66 -5.87
N ARG A 47 -8.04 -7.86 -6.35
CA ARG A 47 -9.43 -8.29 -6.47
C ARG A 47 -10.09 -8.28 -5.09
N ARG A 48 -11.32 -7.77 -4.97
CA ARG A 48 -12.02 -7.62 -3.69
C ARG A 48 -12.11 -8.90 -2.84
N ARG A 49 -12.28 -10.04 -3.51
CA ARG A 49 -12.36 -11.38 -2.89
C ARG A 49 -11.02 -11.97 -2.48
N ASP A 50 -9.90 -11.39 -2.93
CA ASP A 50 -8.55 -11.89 -2.62
C ASP A 50 -8.12 -11.46 -1.22
N THR A 51 -8.60 -12.19 -0.22
CA THR A 51 -8.37 -11.85 1.18
C THR A 51 -6.88 -11.86 1.56
N ALA A 52 -6.07 -12.69 0.90
CA ALA A 52 -4.64 -12.77 1.14
C ALA A 52 -3.94 -11.50 0.64
N ALA A 53 -4.22 -11.05 -0.58
CA ALA A 53 -3.65 -9.82 -1.12
C ALA A 53 -4.09 -8.59 -0.31
N TRP A 54 -5.35 -8.54 0.15
CA TRP A 54 -5.82 -7.46 1.03
C TRP A 54 -5.13 -7.47 2.39
N ARG A 55 -4.86 -8.63 2.98
CA ARG A 55 -4.06 -8.74 4.22
C ARG A 55 -2.63 -8.27 4.00
N THR A 56 -1.98 -8.69 2.91
CA THR A 56 -0.64 -8.20 2.52
C THR A 56 -0.63 -6.68 2.42
N LEU A 57 -1.61 -6.10 1.73
CA LEU A 57 -1.74 -4.65 1.61
C LEU A 57 -1.92 -3.97 2.97
N SER A 58 -2.75 -4.51 3.86
CA SER A 58 -2.91 -3.97 5.21
C SER A 58 -1.57 -3.87 5.95
N VAL A 59 -0.73 -4.91 5.88
CA VAL A 59 0.59 -4.90 6.54
C VAL A 59 1.48 -3.80 5.94
N LEU A 60 1.53 -3.70 4.61
CA LEU A 60 2.32 -2.67 3.93
C LEU A 60 1.87 -1.26 4.32
N LEU A 61 0.57 -0.99 4.31
CA LEU A 61 0.05 0.33 4.63
C LEU A 61 0.30 0.73 6.09
N ASN A 62 0.15 -0.22 7.02
CA ASN A 62 0.45 0.00 8.44
C ASN A 62 1.95 0.23 8.69
N ALA A 63 2.83 -0.39 7.89
CA ALA A 63 4.26 -0.13 7.90
C ALA A 63 4.67 1.19 7.21
N GLY A 64 3.70 2.02 6.77
CA GLY A 64 3.97 3.27 6.09
C GLY A 64 4.36 3.13 4.62
N VAL A 65 4.32 1.92 4.05
CA VAL A 65 4.66 1.70 2.64
C VAL A 65 3.53 2.25 1.75
N ARG A 66 3.91 3.00 0.72
CA ARG A 66 3.01 3.59 -0.27
C ARG A 66 3.48 3.28 -1.70
N PHE A 67 2.63 3.60 -2.67
CA PHE A 67 2.74 3.26 -4.10
C PHE A 67 2.78 4.54 -4.95
N HIS A 68 3.77 5.38 -4.73
CA HIS A 68 4.02 6.55 -5.57
C HIS A 68 4.85 6.15 -6.79
N LYS A 69 4.62 6.79 -7.94
CA LYS A 69 5.53 6.68 -9.07
C LYS A 69 6.81 7.45 -8.74
N SER A 70 7.96 6.90 -9.11
CA SER A 70 9.21 7.67 -9.18
C SER A 70 9.27 8.38 -10.53
N CYS A 71 10.14 9.39 -10.67
CA CYS A 71 10.30 10.14 -11.91
C CYS A 71 10.64 9.26 -13.13
N CYS A 72 11.23 8.09 -12.90
CA CYS A 72 11.69 7.17 -13.95
C CYS A 72 11.09 5.76 -13.85
N GLY A 73 10.05 5.51 -13.03
CA GLY A 73 9.51 4.15 -12.87
C GLY A 73 8.28 3.98 -11.98
N GLY A 74 7.84 2.72 -11.85
CA GLY A 74 6.79 2.30 -10.93
C GLY A 74 7.19 2.42 -9.44
N PRO A 75 6.38 1.91 -8.50
CA PRO A 75 6.64 2.04 -7.06
C PRO A 75 7.79 1.17 -6.53
N GLY A 76 8.57 0.55 -7.43
CA GLY A 76 9.51 -0.51 -7.11
C GLY A 76 8.82 -1.82 -6.72
N TYR A 77 9.61 -2.76 -6.20
CA TYR A 77 9.11 -4.04 -5.71
C TYR A 77 8.16 -3.85 -4.52
N ARG A 78 7.05 -4.59 -4.52
CA ARG A 78 6.11 -4.69 -3.40
C ARG A 78 5.67 -6.14 -3.25
N PRO A 79 5.73 -6.72 -2.04
CA PRO A 79 5.33 -8.10 -1.83
C PRO A 79 3.85 -8.24 -2.14
N ARG A 80 3.50 -9.33 -2.82
CA ARG A 80 2.13 -9.64 -3.24
C ARG A 80 1.51 -10.73 -2.37
N THR A 81 2.33 -11.43 -1.60
CA THR A 81 1.92 -12.56 -0.76
C THR A 81 2.29 -12.34 0.70
N LEU A 82 1.57 -13.02 1.59
CA LEU A 82 1.88 -13.03 3.02
C LEU A 82 3.20 -13.76 3.32
N GLY A 83 3.62 -14.69 2.45
CA GLY A 83 4.91 -15.37 2.57
C GLY A 83 6.07 -14.39 2.45
N GLU A 84 6.08 -13.59 1.38
CA GLU A 84 7.09 -12.55 1.14
C GLU A 84 7.13 -11.51 2.27
N VAL A 85 5.96 -11.13 2.81
CA VAL A 85 5.86 -10.24 3.97
C VAL A 85 6.50 -10.86 5.20
N ARG A 86 6.16 -12.12 5.52
CA ARG A 86 6.71 -12.81 6.70
C ARG A 86 8.22 -12.94 6.62
N GLU A 87 8.74 -13.29 5.45
CA GLU A 87 10.17 -13.41 5.20
C GLU A 87 10.90 -12.08 5.45
N ARG A 88 10.39 -10.98 4.90
CA ARG A 88 10.95 -9.63 5.08
C ARG A 88 10.82 -9.12 6.50
N MET A 89 9.72 -9.43 7.19
CA MET A 89 9.54 -9.10 8.59
C MET A 89 10.48 -9.91 9.49
N ALA A 90 10.72 -11.19 9.18
CA ALA A 90 11.68 -12.01 9.90
C ALA A 90 13.10 -11.45 9.71
N TYR A 91 13.46 -11.08 8.48
CA TYR A 91 14.73 -10.41 8.20
C TYR A 91 14.87 -9.10 9.00
N ALA A 92 13.87 -8.22 8.95
CA ALA A 92 13.85 -6.96 9.71
C ALA A 92 14.10 -7.18 11.21
N ARG A 93 13.47 -8.20 11.80
CA ARG A 93 13.66 -8.56 13.21
C ARG A 93 15.06 -9.06 13.51
N ARG A 94 15.66 -9.85 12.61
CA ARG A 94 17.03 -10.37 12.79
C ARG A 94 18.10 -9.28 12.66
N THR A 95 17.90 -8.32 11.76
CA THR A 95 18.91 -7.29 11.44
C THR A 95 18.68 -5.96 12.16
N GLY A 96 17.52 -5.77 12.79
CA GLY A 96 17.10 -4.50 13.37
C GLY A 96 16.68 -3.45 12.32
N GLU A 97 16.57 -3.83 11.04
CA GLU A 97 16.15 -2.91 9.98
C GLU A 97 14.67 -2.50 10.16
N PRO A 98 14.30 -1.23 9.94
CA PRO A 98 12.90 -0.81 10.01
C PRO A 98 12.02 -1.59 9.02
N PHE A 99 10.86 -2.05 9.47
CA PHE A 99 9.93 -2.83 8.64
C PHE A 99 9.58 -2.15 7.31
N ALA A 100 9.40 -0.82 7.31
CA ALA A 100 9.12 -0.05 6.10
C ALA A 100 10.18 -0.25 5.01
N ARG A 101 11.45 -0.40 5.41
CA ARG A 101 12.60 -0.58 4.51
C ARG A 101 12.74 -2.05 4.10
N ALA A 102 12.63 -2.97 5.06
CA ALA A 102 12.73 -4.40 4.79
C ALA A 102 11.60 -4.90 3.87
N LEU A 103 10.37 -4.41 4.06
CA LEU A 103 9.19 -4.81 3.27
C LEU A 103 9.28 -4.42 1.79
N VAL A 104 10.12 -3.46 1.43
CA VAL A 104 10.29 -2.99 0.05
C VAL A 104 11.54 -3.55 -0.62
N ARG A 105 12.33 -4.38 0.07
CA ARG A 105 13.52 -5.02 -0.52
C ARG A 105 13.09 -6.06 -1.54
N GLN A 106 13.62 -5.94 -2.75
CA GLN A 106 13.41 -6.93 -3.80
C GLN A 106 14.05 -8.27 -3.41
N GLU A 107 15.27 -8.22 -2.90
CA GLU A 107 16.04 -9.38 -2.47
C GLU A 107 16.46 -9.23 -1.00
N LEU A 108 16.45 -10.36 -0.29
CA LEU A 108 16.98 -10.49 1.06
C LEU A 108 18.34 -11.21 0.98
N PRO A 109 19.37 -10.73 1.68
CA PRO A 109 20.60 -11.50 1.91
C PRO A 109 20.32 -12.76 2.73
#